data_AF-A0A554IEF9-F1
#
_entry.id   AF-A0A554IEF9-F1
#
_cell.length_a   1.000
_cell.length_b   1.000
_cell.length_c   1.000
_cell.angle_alpha   90.00
_cell.angle_beta   90.00
_cell.angle_gamma   90.00
#
_symmetry.space_group_name_H-M   'P 1'
#
loop_
_entity.id
_entity.type
_entity.pdbx_description
1 polymer ?
#
loop_
_entity_poly.entity_id
_entity_poly.type
_entity_poly.pdbx_seq_one_letter_code
_entity_poly.pdbx_strand_id
1 'polypeptide(L)' 'MTLAIEVIYSKGSPELILKNDGWTLETADGSLAALFEKTVFVPPIRRD' A
#
# COMPACT_ATOMS: atom_id res chain seq x y z
N MET A 1 12.02 -14.58 8.15
CA MET A 1 10.73 -14.21 7.51
C MET A 1 11.00 -13.03 6.58
N THR A 2 10.35 -12.97 5.42
CA THR A 2 10.42 -11.83 4.50
C THR A 2 9.04 -11.26 4.30
N LEU A 3 8.92 -9.93 4.23
CA LEU A 3 7.66 -9.22 4.11
C LEU A 3 7.77 -8.16 3.02
N ALA A 4 6.68 -7.92 2.28
CA ALA A 4 6.49 -6.70 1.53
C ALA A 4 5.87 -5.65 2.47
N ILE A 5 6.39 -4.43 2.40
CA ILE A 5 5.77 -3.24 2.99
C ILE A 5 5.48 -2.29 1.83
N GLU A 6 4.20 -2.07 1.55
CA GLU A 6 3.71 -1.32 0.39
C GLU A 6 2.69 -0.28 0.83
N VAL A 7 3.17 0.89 1.21
CA VAL A 7 2.29 1.96 1.70
C VAL A 7 1.72 2.71 0.51
N ILE A 8 0.40 2.78 0.45
CA ILE A 8 -0.35 3.57 -0.52
C ILE A 8 -0.93 4.78 0.22
N TYR A 9 -0.50 5.98 -0.16
CA TYR A 9 -1.01 7.23 0.39
C TYR A 9 -2.04 7.84 -0.56
N SER A 10 -3.18 8.26 -0.02
CA SER A 10 -4.16 9.11 -0.70
C SER A 10 -4.00 10.56 -0.23
N LYS A 11 -3.96 11.52 -1.15
CA LYS A 11 -3.82 12.95 -0.80
C LYS A 11 -5.06 13.49 -0.08
N GLY A 12 -6.25 13.04 -0.49
CA GLY A 12 -7.53 13.44 0.09
C GLY A 12 -8.17 12.31 0.88
N SER A 13 -9.33 11.85 0.43
CA SER A 13 -10.11 10.79 1.06
C SER A 13 -9.38 9.44 1.00
N PRO A 14 -9.47 8.61 2.06
CA PRO A 14 -8.98 7.24 2.03
C PRO A 14 -9.94 6.26 1.34
N GLU A 15 -11.16 6.69 0.97
CA GLU A 15 -12.15 5.84 0.31
C GLU A 15 -11.72 5.48 -1.12
N LEU A 16 -11.94 4.22 -1.52
CA LEU A 16 -11.57 3.67 -2.81
C LEU A 16 -12.78 3.10 -3.55
N ILE A 17 -12.75 3.18 -4.88
CA ILE A 17 -13.75 2.57 -5.77
C ILE A 17 -13.04 1.55 -6.66
N LEU A 18 -13.57 0.32 -6.71
CA LEU A 18 -13.17 -0.68 -7.69
C LEU A 18 -13.84 -0.39 -9.03
N LYS A 19 -13.03 -0.25 -10.08
CA LYS A 19 -13.53 0.01 -11.43
C LYS A 19 -14.14 -1.26 -12.05
N ASN A 20 -14.88 -1.08 -13.14
CA ASN A 20 -15.60 -2.15 -13.83
C ASN A 20 -14.68 -3.21 -14.47
N ASP A 21 -13.37 -2.96 -14.52
CA ASP A 21 -12.37 -3.95 -14.95
C ASP A 21 -12.09 -5.02 -13.88
N GLY A 22 -12.62 -4.86 -12.66
CA GLY A 22 -12.47 -5.78 -11.55
C GLY A 22 -11.11 -5.74 -10.86
N TRP A 23 -10.26 -4.76 -11.19
CA TRP A 23 -8.89 -4.68 -10.66
C TRP A 23 -8.47 -3.27 -10.24
N THR A 24 -8.78 -2.25 -11.03
CA THR A 24 -8.27 -0.91 -10.78
C THR A 24 -8.97 -0.28 -9.58
N LEU A 25 -8.19 0.14 -8.59
CA LEU A 25 -8.66 0.98 -7.48
C LEU A 25 -8.37 2.45 -7.79
N GLU A 26 -9.38 3.30 -7.67
CA GLU A 26 -9.28 4.75 -7.78
C GLU A 26 -9.70 5.39 -6.45
N THR A 27 -9.08 6.52 -6.08
CA THR A 27 -9.55 7.34 -4.96
C THR A 27 -10.97 7.84 -5.25
N ALA A 28 -11.88 7.68 -4.29
CA ALA A 28 -13.28 8.06 -4.49
C ALA A 28 -13.46 9.57 -4.74
N ASP A 29 -12.50 10.39 -4.29
CA ASP A 29 -12.49 11.83 -4.48
C ASP A 29 -11.67 12.31 -5.71
N GLY A 30 -11.11 11.38 -6.49
CA GLY A 30 -10.28 11.67 -7.66
C GLY A 30 -8.94 12.36 -7.34
N SER A 31 -8.55 12.42 -6.07
CA SER A 31 -7.26 13.00 -5.65
C SER A 31 -6.08 12.09 -6.00
N LEU A 32 -4.87 12.65 -6.06
CA LEU A 32 -3.65 11.88 -6.32
C LEU A 32 -3.40 10.84 -5.22
N ALA A 33 -2.90 9.68 -5.65
CA ALA A 33 -2.34 8.66 -4.77
C ALA A 33 -0.89 8.35 -5.17
N ALA A 34 -0.09 7.90 -4.20
CA ALA A 34 1.29 7.47 -4.45
C ALA A 34 1.62 6.22 -3.62
N LEU A 35 2.43 5.34 -4.20
CA LEU A 35 2.88 4.09 -3.56
C LEU A 35 4.40 4.11 -3.38
N PHE A 36 4.84 3.61 -2.24
CA PHE A 36 6.22 3.17 -2.02
C PHE A 36 6.21 1.72 -1.56
N GLU A 37 7.08 0.91 -2.14
CA GLU A 37 7.21 -0.50 -1.79
C GLU A 37 8.66 -0.85 -1.44
N LYS A 38 8.80 -1.71 -0.42
CA LYS A 38 10.06 -2.37 -0.11
C LYS A 38 9.84 -3.78 0.41
N THR A 39 10.62 -4.72 -0.09
CA THR A 39 10.76 -6.04 0.54
C THR A 39 11.80 -5.96 1.66
N VAL A 40 11.42 -6.45 2.85
CA VAL A 40 12.26 -6.48 4.05
C VAL A 40 12.46 -7.90 4.56
N PHE A 41 13.62 -8.14 5.16
CA PHE A 41 13.89 -9.35 5.92
C PHE A 41 13.74 -9.05 7.41
N VAL A 42 13.00 -9.90 8.13
CA VAL A 42 12.90 -9.85 9.59
C VAL A 42 13.93 -10.81 10.17
N PRO A 43 15.03 -10.30 10.75
CA PRO A 43 16.05 -11.13 11.36
C PRO A 43 15.58 -11.71 12.70
N PRO A 44 16.21 -12.79 13.18
CA PRO A 44 15.97 -13.26 14.54
C PRO A 44 16.37 -12.19 15.56
N ILE A 45 15.65 -12.14 16.67
CA ILE A 45 16.05 -11.33 17.84
C ILE A 45 17.31 -11.97 18.43
N ARG A 46 18.40 -11.22 18.56
CA ARG A 46 19.54 -11.68 19.36
C ARG A 46 19.20 -11.54 20.84
N ARG A 47 19.47 -12.60 21.60
CA ARG A 47 19.38 -12.65 23.06
C ARG A 47 20.78 -12.98 23.58
N ASP A 48 21.64 -11.98 23.55
CA ASP A 48 22.96 -11.96 24.17
C ASP A 48 23.05 -10.77 25.12
#